data_AF-A0A5S5MBU6-F1
#
_entry.id   AF-A0A5S5MBU6-F1
#
_cell.length_a   1.000
_cell.length_b   1.000
_cell.length_c   1.000
_cell.angle_alpha   90.00
_cell.angle_beta   90.00
_cell.angle_gamma   90.00
#
_symmetry.space_group_name_H-M   'P 1'
#
loop_
_entity.id
_entity.type
_entity.pdbx_description
1 polymer ?
#
loop_
_entity_poly.entity_id
_entity_poly.type
_entity_poly.pdbx_seq_one_letter_code
_entity_poly.pdbx_strand_id
1 'polypeptide(L)'
;MYALSDFQDIIAGAVLADTGAKSTFPVEILIPYDKNRIPDGYSIEDLIILIYNYEQKQWESARSEIIHANNALMFQEHLISAYAVVIETDEADAFSKKLGNYKTDSSGCFLQNILSGP
;
A
#
# COMPACT_ATOMS: atom_id res chain seq x y z
N MET A 1 7.82 10.29 -12.94
CA MET A 1 6.88 11.31 -12.45
C MET A 1 5.77 10.53 -11.76
N TYR A 2 5.70 10.54 -10.43
CA TYR A 2 4.59 9.94 -9.69
C TYR A 2 3.72 11.08 -9.17
N ALA A 3 2.67 11.40 -9.91
CA ALA A 3 1.52 12.05 -9.30
C ALA A 3 0.80 10.96 -8.50
N LEU A 4 0.30 11.27 -7.30
CA LEU A 4 -0.70 10.40 -6.66
C LEU A 4 -1.81 10.23 -7.70
N SER A 5 -1.99 9.01 -8.22
CA SER A 5 -3.06 8.75 -9.17
C SER A 5 -4.39 8.83 -8.44
N ASP A 6 -5.49 9.10 -9.15
CA ASP A 6 -6.85 9.09 -8.58
C ASP A 6 -7.26 7.71 -8.03
N PHE A 7 -6.37 6.73 -8.08
CA PHE A 7 -6.53 5.33 -7.74
C PHE A 7 -5.71 4.93 -6.50
N GLN A 8 -5.34 5.88 -5.63
CA GLN A 8 -4.58 5.58 -4.42
C GLN A 8 -5.36 5.92 -3.15
N ASP A 9 -5.64 4.89 -2.35
CA ASP A 9 -6.23 5.05 -1.02
C ASP A 9 -5.12 5.21 0.04
N ILE A 10 -5.25 6.23 0.89
CA ILE A 10 -4.30 6.47 1.99
C ILE A 10 -4.69 5.63 3.20
N ILE A 11 -3.83 4.67 3.56
CA ILE A 11 -4.02 3.76 4.69
C ILE A 11 -3.47 4.37 5.99
N ALA A 12 -2.28 4.98 5.93
CA ALA A 12 -1.63 5.63 7.07
C ALA A 12 -0.67 6.73 6.62
N GLY A 13 -0.18 7.52 7.58
CA GLY A 13 0.84 8.54 7.31
C GLY A 13 1.55 9.00 8.59
N ALA A 14 2.80 9.45 8.42
CA ALA A 14 3.61 9.99 9.49
C ALA A 14 4.41 11.19 8.97
N VAL A 15 4.55 12.23 9.80
CA VAL A 15 5.41 13.39 9.51
C VAL A 15 6.38 13.54 10.67
N LEU A 16 7.68 13.49 10.39
CA LEU A 16 8.71 13.67 11.41
C LEU A 16 8.98 15.16 11.63
N ALA A 17 9.25 15.60 12.86
CA ALA A 17 9.37 17.02 13.18
C ALA A 17 10.55 17.72 12.47
N ASP A 18 11.64 17.00 12.20
CA ASP A 18 12.85 17.51 11.54
C ASP A 18 12.87 17.20 10.03
N THR A 19 11.73 17.42 9.35
CA THR A 19 11.59 17.09 7.92
C THR A 19 12.62 17.81 7.03
N GLY A 20 13.21 17.07 6.09
CA GLY A 20 14.19 17.58 5.14
C GLY A 20 15.64 17.38 5.56
N ALA A 21 15.88 16.91 6.79
CA ALA A 21 17.21 16.48 7.24
C ALA A 21 17.58 15.11 6.63
N LYS A 22 18.86 14.94 6.28
CA LYS A 22 19.44 13.65 5.87
C LYS A 22 20.33 13.14 6.99
N SER A 23 20.07 11.92 7.45
CA SER A 23 20.90 11.23 8.41
C SER A 23 22.08 10.55 7.72
N THR A 24 23.25 10.61 8.36
CA THR A 24 24.45 9.89 7.90
C THR A 24 24.27 8.37 7.94
N PHE A 25 23.44 7.88 8.86
CA PHE A 25 23.11 6.47 9.02
C PHE A 25 21.64 6.23 8.71
N PRO A 26 21.27 5.05 8.18
CA PRO A 26 19.86 4.73 7.99
C PRO A 26 19.14 4.72 9.33
N VAL A 27 17.96 5.33 9.36
CA VAL A 27 17.08 5.38 10.52
C VAL A 27 15.97 4.38 10.29
N GLU A 28 15.66 3.59 11.31
CA GLU A 28 14.50 2.69 11.29
C GLU A 28 13.23 3.50 11.51
N ILE A 29 12.32 3.42 10.54
CA ILE A 29 11.03 4.08 10.55
C ILE A 29 9.95 3.00 10.71
N LEU A 30 9.03 3.23 11.65
CA LEU A 30 7.90 2.36 11.91
C LEU A 30 6.61 3.15 11.77
N ILE A 31 5.78 2.78 10.80
CA ILE A 31 4.50 3.42 10.53
C ILE A 31 3.38 2.45 10.91
N PRO A 32 2.65 2.71 12.01
CA PRO A 32 1.47 1.92 12.35
C PRO A 32 0.35 2.17 11.33
N TYR A 33 -0.41 1.14 11.03
CA TYR A 33 -1.56 1.21 10.12
C TYR A 33 -2.74 0.40 10.66
N ASP A 34 -3.96 0.81 10.30
CA ASP A 34 -5.18 0.08 10.64
C ASP A 34 -5.51 -0.92 9.52
N LYS A 35 -5.50 -2.21 9.84
CA LYS A 35 -5.84 -3.29 8.91
C LYS A 35 -7.25 -3.16 8.35
N ASN A 36 -8.18 -2.57 9.10
CA ASN A 36 -9.57 -2.40 8.65
C ASN A 36 -9.71 -1.34 7.56
N ARG A 37 -8.66 -0.56 7.29
CA ARG A 37 -8.63 0.41 6.20
C ARG A 37 -8.13 -0.19 4.89
N ILE A 38 -7.60 -1.42 4.90
CA ILE A 38 -7.19 -2.12 3.68
C ILE A 38 -8.46 -2.56 2.94
N PRO A 39 -8.66 -2.14 1.68
CA PRO A 39 -9.85 -2.52 0.90
C PRO A 39 -9.96 -4.02 0.65
N ASP A 40 -11.19 -4.52 0.48
CA ASP A 40 -11.45 -5.91 0.17
C ASP A 40 -10.73 -6.37 -1.11
N GLY A 41 -10.16 -7.58 -1.07
CA GLY A 41 -9.40 -8.15 -2.19
C GLY A 41 -7.93 -7.74 -2.22
N TYR A 42 -7.50 -6.86 -1.32
CA TYR A 42 -6.10 -6.49 -1.15
C TYR A 42 -5.54 -7.05 0.15
N SER A 43 -4.22 -7.10 0.22
CA SER A 43 -3.50 -7.57 1.39
C SER A 43 -2.42 -6.59 1.84
N ILE A 44 -1.76 -6.92 2.94
CA ILE A 44 -0.70 -6.10 3.51
C ILE A 44 0.50 -5.97 2.56
N GLU A 45 0.73 -6.99 1.72
CA GLU A 45 1.79 -7.04 0.71
C GLU A 45 1.53 -6.07 -0.46
N ASP A 46 0.29 -5.61 -0.65
CA ASP A 46 -0.08 -4.61 -1.65
C ASP A 46 0.19 -3.17 -1.16
N LEU A 47 0.63 -2.97 0.10
CA LEU A 47 0.89 -1.64 0.65
C LEU A 47 2.20 -1.05 0.11
N ILE A 48 2.12 0.21 -0.32
CA ILE A 48 3.23 0.97 -0.85
C ILE A 48 3.57 2.10 0.13
N ILE A 49 4.85 2.25 0.46
CA ILE A 49 5.33 3.40 1.22
C ILE A 49 5.81 4.47 0.26
N LEU A 50 5.25 5.67 0.39
CA LEU A 50 5.70 6.87 -0.29
C LEU A 50 6.45 7.76 0.70
N ILE A 51 7.56 8.32 0.25
CA ILE A 51 8.44 9.24 0.97
C ILE A 51 8.40 10.58 0.25
N TYR A 52 8.19 11.67 0.98
CA TYR A 52 8.26 12.99 0.36
C TYR A 52 9.72 13.43 0.19
N ASN A 53 10.14 13.73 -1.03
CA ASN A 53 11.43 14.33 -1.30
C ASN A 53 11.30 15.85 -1.30
N TYR A 54 11.74 16.51 -0.22
CA TYR A 54 11.66 17.97 -0.07
C TYR A 54 12.53 18.74 -1.07
N GLU A 55 13.64 18.16 -1.55
CA GLU A 55 14.51 18.82 -2.54
C GLU A 55 13.83 18.88 -3.91
N GLN A 56 13.18 17.79 -4.31
CA GLN A 56 12.50 17.66 -5.59
C GLN A 56 11.02 18.04 -5.53
N LYS A 57 10.49 18.25 -4.32
CA LYS A 57 9.08 18.58 -4.03
C LYS A 57 8.09 17.54 -4.57
N GLN A 58 8.42 16.26 -4.47
CA GLN A 58 7.61 15.16 -5.00
C GLN A 58 7.60 13.94 -4.07
N TRP A 59 6.60 13.08 -4.22
CA TRP A 59 6.56 11.77 -3.55
C TRP A 59 7.31 10.73 -4.38
N GLU A 60 8.04 9.85 -3.70
CA GLU A 60 8.77 8.73 -4.29
C GLU A 60 8.49 7.46 -3.49
N SER A 61 8.46 6.29 -4.13
CA SER A 61 8.35 5.03 -3.41
C SER A 61 9.61 4.75 -2.58
N ALA A 62 9.44 4.21 -1.37
CA ALA A 62 10.54 3.71 -0.57
C ALA A 62 11.34 2.65 -1.35
N ARG A 63 12.66 2.72 -1.27
CA ARG A 63 13.56 1.81 -2.02
C ARG A 63 14.01 0.62 -1.18
N SER A 64 13.86 0.73 0.13
CA SER A 64 14.24 -0.28 1.10
C SER A 64 13.22 -1.40 1.20
N GLU A 65 13.67 -2.57 1.65
CA GLU A 65 12.79 -3.68 2.01
C GLU A 65 11.81 -3.26 3.11
N ILE A 66 10.53 -3.59 2.91
CA ILE A 66 9.46 -3.31 3.86
C ILE A 66 9.21 -4.57 4.68
N ILE A 67 9.39 -4.45 5.99
CA ILE A 67 9.12 -5.51 6.95
C ILE A 67 7.74 -5.30 7.56
N HIS A 68 6.90 -6.32 7.46
CA HIS A 68 5.56 -6.33 8.03
C HIS A 68 5.61 -6.82 9.48
N ALA A 69 5.36 -5.92 10.43
CA ALA A 69 5.44 -6.24 11.86
C ALA A 69 4.15 -5.79 12.58
N ASN A 70 3.29 -6.74 12.97
CA ASN A 70 2.13 -6.53 13.86
C ASN A 70 1.42 -5.16 13.73
N ASN A 71 0.75 -4.92 12.60
CA ASN A 71 0.02 -3.67 12.29
C ASN A 71 0.91 -2.43 12.11
N ALA A 72 2.20 -2.64 11.81
CA ALA A 72 3.09 -1.59 11.38
C ALA A 72 3.93 -2.04 10.18
N LEU A 73 4.32 -1.08 9.36
CA LEU A 73 5.33 -1.24 8.33
C LEU A 73 6.64 -0.66 8.85
N MET A 74 7.70 -1.46 8.79
CA MET A 74 9.03 -1.09 9.24
C MET A 74 9.99 -1.08 8.06
N PHE A 75 10.79 -0.03 7.94
CA PHE A 75 11.75 0.13 6.85
C PHE A 75 12.88 1.06 7.30
N GLN A 76 13.98 1.05 6.55
CA GLN A 76 15.15 1.87 6.86
C GLN A 76 15.34 2.96 5.81
N GLU A 77 15.54 4.20 6.25
CA GLU A 77 15.76 5.32 5.34
C GLU A 77 16.77 6.34 5.87
N HIS A 78 17.47 7.00 4.97
CA HIS A 78 18.40 8.08 5.32
C HIS A 78 17.70 9.44 5.42
N LEU A 79 16.55 9.59 4.77
CA LEU A 79 15.82 10.84 4.72
C LEU A 79 14.80 10.90 5.86
N ILE A 80 14.84 11.96 6.66
CA ILE A 80 13.79 12.28 7.65
C ILE A 80 12.73 13.09 6.92
N SER A 81 11.53 12.53 6.77
CA SER A 81 10.51 13.11 5.90
C SER A 81 9.07 12.93 6.40
N ALA A 82 8.13 13.35 5.56
CA ALA A 82 6.77 12.86 5.54
C ALA A 82 6.73 11.51 4.79
N TYR A 83 5.95 10.58 5.33
CA TYR A 83 5.71 9.27 4.79
C TYR A 83 4.21 9.03 4.68
N ALA A 84 3.79 8.38 3.60
CA ALA A 84 2.42 7.91 3.41
C ALA A 84 2.45 6.42 3.11
N VAL A 85 1.50 5.68 3.67
CA VAL A 85 1.24 4.28 3.30
C VAL A 85 -0.02 4.31 2.47
N VAL A 86 0.13 3.89 1.21
CA VAL A 86 -0.95 3.90 0.22
C VAL A 86 -1.17 2.51 -0.33
N ILE A 87 -2.31 2.34 -0.98
CA ILE A 87 -2.60 1.16 -1.78
C ILE A 87 -3.15 1.61 -3.13
N GLU A 88 -2.66 0.99 -4.20
CA GLU A 88 -3.15 1.26 -5.56
C GLU A 88 -4.40 0.43 -5.84
N THR A 89 -5.54 1.11 -5.93
CA THR A 89 -6.86 0.58 -6.22
C THR A 89 -7.30 1.01 -7.62
N ASP A 90 -6.89 0.27 -8.65
CA ASP A 90 -7.54 0.42 -9.95
C ASP A 90 -8.95 -0.20 -9.89
N GLU A 91 -9.98 0.51 -10.37
CA GLU A 91 -11.36 -0.01 -10.44
C GLU A 91 -11.43 -1.34 -11.21
N ALA A 92 -10.56 -1.54 -12.21
CA ALA A 92 -10.46 -2.78 -12.98
C ALA A 92 -9.81 -3.93 -12.17
N ASP A 93 -8.82 -3.63 -11.33
CA ASP A 93 -8.10 -4.62 -10.51
C ASP A 93 -8.89 -5.01 -9.26
N ALA A 94 -9.64 -4.09 -8.66
CA ALA A 94 -10.56 -4.41 -7.57
C ALA A 94 -11.65 -5.40 -8.04
N PHE A 95 -12.15 -5.25 -9.28
CA PHE A 95 -13.09 -6.19 -9.88
C PHE A 95 -12.44 -7.55 -10.19
N SER A 96 -11.22 -7.54 -10.76
CA SER A 96 -10.45 -8.75 -11.08
C SER A 96 -10.03 -9.55 -9.84
N LYS A 97 -9.51 -8.91 -8.79
CA LYS A 97 -9.15 -9.56 -7.52
C LYS A 97 -10.37 -10.09 -6.77
N LYS A 98 -11.52 -9.40 -6.84
CA LYS A 98 -12.81 -9.91 -6.33
C LYS A 98 -13.29 -11.14 -7.11
N LEU A 99 -13.05 -11.19 -8.42
CA LEU A 99 -13.33 -12.33 -9.28
C LEU A 99 -12.33 -13.49 -9.14
N GLY A 100 -11.08 -13.24 -8.75
CA GLY A 100 -10.06 -14.27 -8.50
C GLY A 100 -10.42 -15.27 -7.39
N ASN A 101 -11.38 -14.92 -6.53
CA ASN A 101 -12.00 -15.83 -5.56
C ASN A 101 -13.07 -16.76 -6.16
N TYR A 102 -13.41 -16.59 -7.45
CA TYR A 102 -14.30 -17.46 -8.19
C TYR A 102 -13.47 -18.33 -9.14
N LYS A 103 -13.49 -19.64 -8.92
CA LYS A 103 -12.91 -20.59 -9.88
C LYS A 103 -13.72 -20.49 -11.19
N THR A 104 -13.08 -19.98 -12.25
CA THR A 104 -13.60 -20.10 -13.62
C THR A 104 -13.31 -21.51 -14.12
N ASP A 105 -14.31 -22.18 -14.69
CA ASP A 105 -14.03 -23.39 -15.46
C ASP A 105 -13.41 -23.04 -16.83
N SER A 106 -12.95 -24.05 -17.56
CA SER A 106 -12.24 -23.92 -18.84
C SER A 106 -13.08 -23.32 -19.99
N SER A 107 -14.29 -22.85 -19.70
CA SER A 107 -15.20 -22.17 -20.63
C SER A 107 -15.28 -20.66 -20.41
N GLY A 108 -14.63 -20.11 -19.36
CA GLY A 108 -14.66 -18.67 -19.07
C GLY A 108 -16.03 -18.13 -18.64
N CYS A 109 -16.97 -19.00 -18.27
CA CYS A 109 -18.25 -18.61 -17.66
C CYS A 109 -18.12 -18.58 -16.14
N PHE A 110 -18.59 -17.51 -15.52
CA PHE A 110 -18.68 -17.41 -14.06
C PHE A 110 -19.67 -18.44 -13.54
N LEU A 111 -19.20 -19.44 -12.80
CA LEU A 111 -20.08 -20.32 -12.05
C LEU A 111 -20.66 -19.54 -10.87
N GLN A 112 -21.90 -19.08 -11.01
CA GLN A 112 -22.74 -18.83 -9.84
C GLN A 112 -22.86 -20.16 -9.08
N ASN A 113 -22.10 -20.32 -7.99
CA ASN A 113 -22.40 -21.32 -6.98
C ASN A 113 -23.72 -20.93 -6.29
N ILE A 114 -24.84 -21.15 -6.99
CA ILE A 114 -26.13 -21.37 -6.35
C ILE A 114 -26.19 -22.88 -6.14
N LEU A 115 -25.46 -23.37 -5.12
CA LEU A 115 -25.82 -24.64 -4.52
C LEU A 115 -27.10 -24.42 -3.72
N SER A 116 -28.16 -24.89 -4.35
CA SER A 116 -29.50 -25.13 -3.82
C SER A 116 -29.48 -25.80 -2.44
N GLY A 117 -30.09 -25.13 -1.45
CA GLY A 117 -30.83 -25.71 -0.31
C GLY A 117 -30.05 -26.60 0.67
N PRO A 118 -30.60 -26.87 1.87
CA PRO A 118 -32.02 -26.82 2.25
C PRO A 118 -32.53 -25.46 2.73
#